data_AF-A0A7W0CAF7-F1
#
_entry.id   AF-A0A7W0CAF7-F1
#
_cell.length_a   1.000
_cell.length_b   1.000
_cell.length_c   1.000
_cell.angle_alpha   90.00
_cell.angle_beta   90.00
_cell.angle_gamma   90.00
#
_symmetry.space_group_name_H-M   'P 1'
#
loop_
_entity.id
_entity.type
_entity.pdbx_description
1 polymer ?
#
loop_
_entity_poly.entity_id
_entity_poly.type
_entity_poly.pdbx_seq_one_letter_code
_entity_poly.pdbx_strand_id
1 'polypeptide(L)'
;MMKLFAAPSHPAWQMSEPVYVIRYGKFFRTVYHPEGWSDVPDYELSVDGRIYRTPHHKLGASEEADYVIGRDHGLYRAAGHPDKDDASAAAPVFPFHSACSSVAASTSPSASR
;
A
#
# COMPACT_ATOMS: atom_id res chain seq x y z
N MET A 1 -9.96 -10.40 -11.17
CA MET A 1 -10.13 -9.89 -9.79
C MET A 1 -8.76 -9.55 -9.26
N MET A 2 -8.48 -8.28 -8.98
CA MET A 2 -7.16 -7.88 -8.46
C MET A 2 -7.13 -7.95 -6.94
N LYS A 3 -5.95 -8.26 -6.41
CA LYS A 3 -5.68 -8.46 -4.99
C LYS A 3 -4.48 -7.60 -4.63
N LEU A 4 -4.56 -6.94 -3.48
CA LEU A 4 -3.48 -6.13 -2.94
C LEU A 4 -2.85 -6.87 -1.77
N PHE A 5 -1.54 -7.10 -1.84
CA PHE A 5 -0.76 -7.76 -0.80
C PHE A 5 0.16 -6.75 -0.16
N ALA A 6 0.30 -6.84 1.16
CA ALA A 6 1.22 -5.95 1.85
C ALA A 6 2.68 -6.19 1.45
N ALA A 7 3.48 -5.12 1.47
CA ALA A 7 4.90 -5.22 1.19
C ALA A 7 5.62 -6.12 2.21
N PRO A 8 6.54 -7.01 1.76
CA PRO A 8 7.39 -7.79 2.67
C PRO A 8 8.25 -6.93 3.59
N SER A 9 8.56 -5.71 3.17
CA SER A 9 9.29 -4.71 3.95
C SER A 9 8.44 -4.06 5.05
N HIS A 10 7.13 -4.29 5.08
CA HIS A 10 6.28 -3.71 6.10
C HIS A 10 6.27 -4.61 7.35
N PRO A 11 6.89 -4.17 8.46
CA PRO A 11 7.19 -5.04 9.61
C PRO A 11 5.93 -5.60 10.29
N ALA A 12 4.77 -4.94 10.11
CA ALA A 12 3.48 -5.34 10.66
C ALA A 12 2.63 -6.26 9.75
N TRP A 13 2.99 -6.46 8.47
CA TRP A 13 2.12 -7.12 7.48
C TRP A 13 2.76 -8.35 6.82
N GLN A 14 3.41 -9.22 7.59
CA GLN A 14 4.08 -10.44 7.07
C GLN A 14 3.10 -11.56 6.69
N MET A 15 1.97 -11.24 6.05
CA MET A 15 0.96 -12.22 5.65
C MET A 15 0.99 -12.39 4.14
N SER A 16 1.08 -13.64 3.66
CA SER A 16 0.97 -13.98 2.23
C SER A 16 -0.48 -13.87 1.69
N GLU A 17 -1.35 -13.19 2.43
CA GLU A 17 -2.77 -13.05 2.14
C GLU A 17 -3.09 -11.62 1.68
N PRO A 18 -4.08 -11.45 0.78
CA PRO A 18 -4.43 -10.14 0.28
C PRO A 18 -5.14 -9.33 1.36
N VAL A 19 -4.68 -8.10 1.57
CA VAL A 19 -5.23 -7.15 2.55
C VAL A 19 -6.41 -6.38 1.95
N TYR A 20 -6.39 -6.16 0.63
CA TYR A 20 -7.52 -5.65 -0.14
C TYR A 20 -7.85 -6.51 -1.35
N VAL A 21 -9.12 -6.49 -1.71
CA VAL A 21 -9.64 -6.99 -2.97
C VAL A 21 -10.19 -5.82 -3.77
N ILE A 22 -9.82 -5.73 -5.04
CA ILE A 22 -10.26 -4.66 -5.93
C ILE A 22 -11.38 -5.19 -6.83
N ARG A 23 -12.57 -4.58 -6.73
CA ARG A 23 -13.75 -4.87 -7.55
C ARG A 23 -14.33 -3.56 -8.07
N TYR A 24 -14.53 -3.46 -9.38
CA TYR A 24 -15.09 -2.27 -10.04
C TYR A 24 -14.33 -0.98 -9.68
N GLY A 25 -13.01 -1.04 -9.60
CA GLY A 25 -12.17 0.11 -9.20
C GLY A 25 -12.18 0.42 -7.71
N LYS A 26 -12.92 -0.34 -6.88
CA LYS A 26 -13.08 -0.08 -5.45
C LYS A 26 -12.35 -1.11 -4.59
N PHE A 27 -11.77 -0.66 -3.48
CA PHE A 27 -10.92 -1.46 -2.59
C PHE A 27 -11.71 -1.91 -1.37
N PHE A 28 -11.94 -3.22 -1.26
CA PHE A 28 -12.66 -3.84 -0.16
C PHE A 28 -11.70 -4.56 0.78
N ARG A 29 -11.82 -4.30 2.09
CA ARG A 29 -11.01 -4.96 3.10
C ARG A 29 -11.32 -6.44 3.18
N THR A 30 -10.27 -7.26 3.25
CA THR A 30 -10.42 -8.69 3.51
C THR A 30 -10.40 -8.97 5.01
N VAL A 31 -10.62 -10.23 5.39
CA VAL A 31 -10.47 -10.70 6.78
C VAL A 31 -9.04 -10.59 7.30
N TYR A 32 -8.06 -10.44 6.40
CA TYR A 32 -6.64 -10.30 6.73
C TYR A 32 -6.22 -8.83 6.87
N HIS A 33 -7.14 -7.89 6.66
CA HIS A 33 -6.88 -6.49 6.93
C HIS A 33 -6.77 -6.27 8.46
N PRO A 34 -5.80 -5.49 8.96
CA PRO A 34 -5.63 -5.18 10.39
C PRO A 34 -6.89 -4.70 11.08
N GLU A 35 -7.60 -3.84 10.37
CA GLU A 35 -8.79 -3.19 10.87
C GLU A 35 -10.04 -4.07 10.72
N GLY A 36 -9.86 -5.33 10.32
CA GLY A 36 -10.90 -6.29 10.02
C GLY A 36 -11.52 -6.11 8.64
N TRP A 37 -12.37 -7.08 8.30
CA TRP A 37 -13.12 -7.14 7.05
C TRP A 37 -14.18 -6.04 6.96
N SER A 38 -14.50 -5.63 5.73
CA SER A 38 -15.60 -4.71 5.45
C SER A 38 -16.22 -4.98 4.08
N ASP A 39 -17.53 -4.77 3.99
CA ASP A 39 -18.34 -4.83 2.76
C ASP A 39 -18.39 -3.50 2.00
N VAL A 40 -18.03 -2.40 2.67
CA VAL A 40 -17.89 -1.08 2.05
C VAL A 40 -16.45 -0.82 1.61
N PRO A 41 -16.24 -0.07 0.52
CA PRO A 41 -14.91 0.20 0.03
C PRO A 41 -14.28 1.37 0.76
N ASP A 42 -13.02 1.25 1.14
CA ASP A 42 -12.25 2.32 1.79
C ASP A 42 -11.64 3.28 0.77
N TYR A 43 -11.30 2.76 -0.41
CA TYR A 43 -10.67 3.52 -1.49
C TYR A 43 -11.32 3.26 -2.85
N GLU A 44 -11.13 4.22 -3.75
CA GLU A 44 -11.56 4.16 -5.15
C GLU A 44 -10.40 4.58 -6.08
N LEU A 45 -10.15 3.76 -7.10
CA LEU A 45 -9.23 4.03 -8.19
C LEU A 45 -9.93 4.93 -9.22
N SER A 46 -9.40 6.12 -9.39
CA SER A 46 -9.87 7.08 -10.38
C SER A 46 -9.20 6.86 -11.74
N VAL A 47 -9.82 7.44 -12.79
CA VAL A 47 -9.38 7.34 -14.19
C VAL A 47 -7.99 7.94 -14.42
N ASP A 48 -7.58 8.89 -13.57
CA ASP A 48 -6.26 9.51 -13.59
C ASP A 48 -5.15 8.63 -12.94
N GLY A 49 -5.49 7.40 -12.54
CA GLY A 49 -4.54 6.45 -11.94
C GLY A 49 -4.21 6.73 -10.47
N ARG A 50 -4.97 7.64 -9.85
CA ARG A 50 -4.84 8.00 -8.44
C ARG A 50 -5.91 7.32 -7.59
N ILE A 51 -5.62 7.12 -6.32
CA ILE A 51 -6.47 6.39 -5.37
C ILE A 51 -6.94 7.36 -4.29
N TYR A 52 -8.26 7.45 -4.15
CA TYR A 52 -8.93 8.39 -3.27
C TYR A 52 -9.70 7.67 -2.17
N ARG A 53 -9.81 8.30 -1.00
CA ARG A 53 -10.63 7.80 0.10
C ARG A 53 -12.10 8.00 -0.20
N THR A 54 -12.90 6.97 0.05
CA THR A 54 -14.36 7.07 -0.01
C THR A 54 -14.90 7.70 1.28
N PRO A 55 -16.19 8.12 1.31
CA PRO A 55 -16.85 8.56 2.54
C PRO A 55 -16.92 7.50 3.65
N HIS A 56 -16.72 6.22 3.31
CA HIS A 56 -16.76 5.10 4.25
C HIS A 56 -15.42 4.86 4.95
N HIS A 57 -14.35 5.49 4.46
CA HIS A 57 -13.05 5.45 5.12
C HIS A 57 -13.14 6.08 6.52
N LYS A 58 -12.44 5.52 7.50
CA LYS A 58 -12.49 5.98 8.91
C LYS A 58 -12.17 7.47 9.10
N LEU A 59 -11.27 7.98 8.25
CA LEU A 59 -10.86 9.39 8.23
C LEU A 59 -11.73 10.29 7.34
N GLY A 60 -12.84 9.77 6.80
CA GLY A 60 -13.69 10.45 5.83
C GLY A 60 -13.09 10.53 4.42
N ALA A 61 -13.88 11.08 3.50
CA ALA A 61 -13.50 11.33 2.12
C ALA A 61 -12.40 12.40 2.01
N SER A 62 -11.62 12.33 0.94
CA SER A 62 -10.55 13.29 0.64
C SER A 62 -10.60 13.69 -0.83
N GLU A 63 -10.35 14.97 -1.12
CA GLU A 63 -10.15 15.49 -2.48
C GLU A 63 -8.72 15.28 -2.98
N GLU A 64 -7.78 15.01 -2.06
CA GLU A 64 -6.42 14.63 -2.39
C GLU A 64 -6.28 13.12 -2.44
N ALA A 65 -5.46 12.64 -3.37
CA ALA A 65 -5.15 11.22 -3.46
C ALA A 65 -4.28 10.80 -2.27
N ASP A 66 -4.63 9.66 -1.68
CA ASP A 66 -3.83 9.04 -0.63
C ASP A 66 -2.72 8.17 -1.25
N TYR A 67 -2.99 7.54 -2.40
CA TYR A 67 -2.02 6.67 -3.07
C TYR A 67 -1.98 6.89 -4.59
N VAL A 68 -0.85 6.52 -5.18
CA VAL A 68 -0.64 6.45 -6.64
C VAL A 68 -0.08 5.10 -7.03
N ILE A 69 -0.47 4.62 -8.22
CA ILE A 69 0.08 3.39 -8.79
C ILE A 69 1.35 3.75 -9.59
N GLY A 70 2.49 3.18 -9.20
CA GLY A 70 3.77 3.35 -9.89
C GLY A 70 3.87 2.50 -11.16
N ARG A 71 4.95 2.71 -11.92
CA ARG A 71 5.23 1.95 -13.15
C ARG A 71 5.54 0.47 -12.92
N ASP A 72 5.95 0.14 -11.71
CA ASP A 72 6.18 -1.22 -11.21
C ASP A 72 4.88 -1.89 -10.72
N HIS A 73 3.73 -1.22 -10.88
CA HIS A 73 2.44 -1.59 -10.32
C HIS A 73 2.40 -1.62 -8.79
N GLY A 74 3.39 -1.00 -8.13
CA GLY A 74 3.38 -0.77 -6.70
C GLY A 74 2.43 0.37 -6.32
N LEU A 75 1.79 0.30 -5.16
CA LEU A 75 1.09 1.46 -4.58
C LEU A 75 2.06 2.28 -3.72
N TYR A 76 2.13 3.57 -3.99
CA TYR A 76 2.96 4.54 -3.27
C TYR A 76 2.10 5.56 -2.55
N ARG A 77 2.55 6.03 -1.39
CA ARG A 77 1.90 7.15 -0.69
C ARG A 77 2.01 8.41 -1.53
N ALA A 78 0.88 9.08 -1.74
CA ALA A 78 0.82 10.38 -2.38
C ALA A 78 0.99 11.51 -1.35
N ALA A 79 1.17 12.74 -1.82
CA ALA A 79 1.34 13.90 -0.95
C ALA A 79 0.14 14.14 0.00
N GLY A 80 -1.06 13.72 -0.40
CA GLY A 80 -2.28 13.82 0.40
C GLY A 80 -2.50 12.66 1.37
N HIS A 81 -1.56 11.73 1.48
CA HIS A 81 -1.69 10.59 2.39
C HIS A 81 -1.78 11.09 3.85
N PRO A 82 -2.72 10.59 4.68
CA PRO A 82 -2.94 11.07 6.04
C PRO A 82 -1.73 10.87 6.96
N ASP A 83 -0.89 9.89 6.67
CA ASP A 83 0.33 9.56 7.40
C ASP A 83 1.57 10.11 6.67
N LYS A 84 1.64 11.44 6.56
CA LYS A 84 2.65 12.20 5.77
C LYS A 84 3.99 12.41 6.49
N ASP A 85 4.07 12.08 7.78
CA ASP A 85 5.20 12.44 8.64
C ASP A 85 6.29 11.36 8.71
N ASP A 86 6.02 10.16 8.20
CA ASP A 86 7.02 9.09 8.07
C ASP A 86 7.72 9.18 6.71
N ALA A 87 9.05 9.31 6.72
CA ALA A 87 9.96 9.46 5.58
C ALA A 87 10.04 8.25 4.61
N SER A 88 8.92 7.57 4.34
CA SER A 88 8.79 6.36 3.51
C SER A 88 8.08 6.62 2.18
N ALA A 89 8.15 7.86 1.66
CA ALA A 89 7.59 8.23 0.36
C ALA A 89 8.23 7.49 -0.85
N ALA A 90 9.37 6.81 -0.64
CA ALA A 90 10.14 6.19 -1.72
C ALA A 90 9.91 4.68 -1.90
N ALA A 91 9.23 3.99 -0.97
CA ALA A 91 8.99 2.55 -1.05
C ALA A 91 7.52 2.24 -1.36
N PRO A 92 7.22 1.28 -2.25
CA PRO A 92 5.84 0.86 -2.47
C PRO A 92 5.33 0.19 -1.20
N VAL A 93 4.17 0.66 -0.71
CA VAL A 93 3.46 0.08 0.43
C VAL A 93 2.88 -1.29 0.05
N PHE A 94 2.68 -1.53 -1.25
CA PHE A 94 2.16 -2.78 -1.81
C PHE A 94 2.82 -3.10 -3.17
N PRO A 95 3.97 -3.82 -3.22
CA PRO A 95 4.56 -4.32 -4.46
C PRO A 95 3.91 -5.63 -4.92
N PHE A 96 3.76 -5.80 -6.23
CA PHE A 96 3.35 -7.06 -6.86
C PHE A 96 4.58 -7.99 -6.97
N HIS A 97 4.58 -9.16 -6.33
CA HIS A 97 5.63 -10.16 -6.59
C HIS A 97 5.26 -11.03 -7.79
N SER A 98 6.03 -10.94 -8.87
CA SER A 98 6.52 -12.15 -9.53
C SER A 98 7.86 -12.46 -8.89
N ALA A 99 7.95 -13.60 -8.22
CA ALA A 99 9.13 -14.01 -7.46
C ALA A 99 10.40 -14.03 -8.32
N CYS A 100 11.46 -13.35 -7.87
CA CYS A 100 12.83 -13.88 -7.96
C CYS A 100 13.76 -13.10 -7.02
N SER A 101 14.36 -13.81 -6.08
CA SER A 101 15.33 -13.33 -5.11
C SER A 101 16.57 -12.70 -5.75
N SER A 102 17.12 -11.67 -5.11
CA SER A 102 18.57 -11.61 -4.90
C SER A 102 18.91 -10.75 -3.68
N VAL A 103 19.52 -11.47 -2.75
CA VAL A 103 20.18 -11.13 -1.49
C VAL A 103 20.82 -9.74 -1.40
N ALA A 104 20.64 -9.12 -0.24
CA ALA A 104 21.33 -7.90 0.17
C ALA A 104 22.83 -8.18 0.42
N ALA A 105 23.71 -7.37 -0.17
CA ALA A 105 25.10 -7.28 0.25
C ALA A 105 25.22 -6.15 1.28
N SER A 106 25.26 -6.54 2.56
CA SER A 106 25.66 -5.70 3.68
C SER A 106 27.17 -5.45 3.61
N THR A 107 27.60 -4.20 3.57
CA THR A 107 28.95 -3.82 4.02
C THR A 107 28.86 -2.59 4.90
N SER A 108 28.86 -2.83 6.21
CA SER A 108 29.38 -1.86 7.19
C SER A 108 30.87 -1.63 6.95
N PRO A 109 31.39 -0.47 7.33
CA PRO A 109 32.69 -0.44 7.97
C PRO A 109 32.60 0.21 9.35
N SER A 110 32.91 -0.61 10.34
CA SER A 110 33.47 -0.18 11.62
C SER A 110 34.93 0.22 11.40
N ALA A 111 35.38 1.36 11.95
CA ALA A 111 36.56 1.48 12.81
C ALA A 111 37.19 2.90 12.82
N SER A 112 37.38 3.38 14.06
CA SER A 112 38.52 4.14 14.60
C SER A 112 39.06 5.39 13.91
N ARG A 113 39.07 6.50 14.67
CA ARG A 113 40.23 6.90 15.49
C ARG A 113 39.84 7.86 16.61
#